data_AF-A0A812LAF0-F1
#
_entry.id   AF-A0A812LAF0-F1
#
_cell.length_a   1.000
_cell.length_b   1.000
_cell.length_c   1.000
_cell.angle_alpha   90.00
_cell.angle_beta   90.00
_cell.angle_gamma   90.00
#
_symmetry.space_group_name_H-M   'P 1'
#
loop_
_entity.id
_entity.type
_entity.pdbx_description
1 polymer ?
#
loop_
_entity_poly.entity_id
_entity_poly.type
_entity_poly.pdbx_seq_one_letter_code
_entity_poly.pdbx_strand_id
1 'polypeptide(L)'
;MVLFVSAIINGITCLGVIYIYPDFLRDASELSFCGHWLCCIWLWANTLLNYGQAVCRDPGFVPPQRLGNVGPGALEGYRFCAPCSDGKPPGSHHCTICRRCVFDMDHHCPFIGNCVGRGNRRSFVVFLFWSTVSVAYVLLITLCHCLDHMDDVLQNIREITAKLPPLSKRTLPYYVVRFLEHTYVGIHLHAAPWL
;
A
#
# COMPACT_ATOMS: atom_id res chain seq x y z
N MET A 1 -0.13 6.19 -11.80
CA MET A 1 -0.34 5.08 -10.85
C MET A 1 0.95 4.63 -10.19
N VAL A 2 2.02 4.27 -10.93
CA VAL A 2 3.31 3.89 -10.32
C VAL A 2 3.87 4.96 -9.36
N LEU A 3 3.94 6.21 -9.81
CA LEU A 3 4.40 7.32 -8.96
C LEU A 3 3.52 7.52 -7.72
N PHE A 4 2.21 7.31 -7.86
CA PHE A 4 1.27 7.41 -6.75
C PHE A 4 1.50 6.31 -5.71
N VAL A 5 1.66 5.05 -6.14
CA VAL A 5 1.98 3.94 -5.23
C VAL A 5 3.35 4.13 -4.58
N SER A 6 4.35 4.56 -5.34
CA SER A 6 5.67 4.90 -4.78
C SER A 6 5.57 6.04 -3.76
N ALA A 7 4.79 7.09 -4.04
CA ALA A 7 4.55 8.19 -3.12
C ALA A 7 3.83 7.72 -1.85
N ILE A 8 2.90 6.77 -1.95
CA ILE A 8 2.25 6.15 -0.77
C ILE A 8 3.27 5.38 0.06
N ILE A 9 4.07 4.50 -0.56
CA ILE A 9 5.06 3.69 0.16
C ILE A 9 6.05 4.60 0.91
N ASN A 10 6.58 5.62 0.23
CA ASN A 10 7.52 6.56 0.85
C ASN A 10 6.83 7.48 1.86
N GLY A 11 5.64 8.00 1.55
CA GLY A 11 4.89 8.92 2.38
C GLY A 11 4.46 8.28 3.71
N ILE A 12 3.93 7.05 3.68
CA ILE A 12 3.56 6.32 4.90
C ILE A 12 4.81 6.07 5.76
N THR A 13 5.92 5.65 5.16
CA THR A 13 7.15 5.42 5.93
C THR A 13 7.73 6.73 6.49
N CYS A 14 7.78 7.81 5.72
CA CYS A 14 8.27 9.10 6.21
C CYS A 14 7.37 9.69 7.30
N LEU A 15 6.05 9.70 7.10
CA LEU A 15 5.10 10.21 8.11
C LEU A 15 5.13 9.36 9.37
N GLY A 16 5.11 8.04 9.21
CA GLY A 16 5.20 7.08 10.30
C GLY A 16 6.49 7.27 11.09
N VAL A 17 7.65 7.11 10.46
CA VAL A 17 8.94 7.06 11.16
C VAL A 17 9.38 8.43 11.70
N ILE A 18 9.08 9.53 11.01
CA ILE A 18 9.60 10.86 11.39
C ILE A 18 8.67 11.54 12.40
N TYR A 19 7.35 11.40 12.25
CA TYR A 19 6.40 12.19 13.04
C TYR A 19 5.62 11.35 14.05
N ILE A 20 5.14 10.17 13.65
CA ILE A 20 4.24 9.38 14.50
C ILE A 20 5.02 8.49 15.48
N TYR A 21 6.03 7.78 15.00
CA TYR A 21 6.78 6.80 15.76
C TYR A 21 7.56 7.39 16.95
N PRO A 22 8.19 8.57 16.85
CA PRO A 22 8.85 9.19 17.99
C PRO A 22 7.88 9.55 19.12
N ASP A 23 6.64 9.90 18.79
CA ASP A 23 5.61 10.15 19.80
C ASP A 23 5.09 8.83 20.41
N PHE A 24 4.86 7.81 19.58
CA PHE A 24 4.39 6.49 20.05
C PHE A 24 5.43 5.75 20.90
N LEU A 25 6.72 5.96 20.62
CA LEU A 25 7.84 5.31 21.29
C LEU A 25 8.58 6.27 22.22
N ARG A 26 7.96 7.40 22.60
CA ARG A 26 8.59 8.41 23.46
C ARG A 26 9.06 7.85 24.79
N ASP A 27 8.28 6.94 25.36
CA ASP A 27 8.57 6.30 26.66
C ASP A 27 9.32 4.97 26.50
N ALA A 28 9.66 4.59 25.27
CA ALA A 28 10.40 3.37 25.01
C ALA A 28 11.89 3.54 25.37
N SER A 29 12.55 2.42 25.69
CA SER A 29 14.01 2.43 25.86
C SER A 29 14.71 2.77 24.54
N GLU A 30 15.89 3.37 24.63
CA GLU A 30 16.75 3.67 23.46
C GLU A 30 16.96 2.45 22.56
N LEU A 31 17.13 1.27 23.17
CA LEU A 31 17.28 0.01 22.45
C LEU A 31 16.01 -0.36 21.67
N SER A 32 14.84 -0.21 22.28
CA SER A 32 13.55 -0.45 21.63
C SER A 32 13.35 0.52 20.47
N PHE A 33 13.59 1.81 20.69
CA PHE A 33 13.49 2.84 19.67
C PHE A 33 14.40 2.53 18.46
N CYS A 34 15.68 2.25 18.70
CA CYS A 34 16.62 1.85 17.66
C CYS A 34 16.18 0.58 16.92
N GLY A 35 15.70 -0.43 17.66
CA GLY A 35 15.20 -1.67 17.07
C GLY A 35 14.01 -1.47 16.15
N HIS A 36 13.03 -0.67 16.58
CA HIS A 36 11.87 -0.31 15.76
C HIS A 36 12.28 0.47 14.50
N TRP A 37 13.21 1.41 14.64
CA TRP A 37 13.72 2.20 13.52
C TRP A 37 14.43 1.35 12.47
N LEU A 38 15.34 0.46 12.89
CA LEU A 38 16.03 -0.47 12.00
C LEU A 38 15.06 -1.44 11.30
N CYS A 39 14.05 -1.93 12.04
CA CYS A 39 13.01 -2.79 11.47
C CYS A 39 12.20 -2.05 10.38
N CYS A 40 11.79 -0.81 10.64
CA CYS A 40 11.06 0.01 9.66
C CYS A 40 11.87 0.23 8.39
N ILE A 41 13.17 0.56 8.50
CA ILE A 41 14.05 0.75 7.34
C ILE A 41 14.18 -0.52 6.53
N TRP A 42 14.35 -1.66 7.20
CA TRP A 42 14.49 -2.94 6.53
C TRP A 42 13.20 -3.36 5.79
N LEU A 43 12.04 -3.18 6.43
CA LEU A 43 10.73 -3.44 5.83
C LEU A 43 10.47 -2.52 4.62
N TRP A 44 10.78 -1.23 4.76
CA TRP A 44 10.67 -0.24 3.68
C TRP A 44 11.59 -0.58 2.51
N ALA A 45 12.87 -0.88 2.78
CA ALA A 45 13.84 -1.23 1.74
C ALA A 45 13.39 -2.46 0.95
N ASN A 46 12.96 -3.53 1.64
CA ASN A 46 12.47 -4.73 0.98
C ASN A 46 11.22 -4.48 0.14
N THR A 47 10.27 -3.70 0.66
CA THR A 47 9.04 -3.33 -0.06
C THR A 47 9.38 -2.52 -1.32
N LEU A 48 10.21 -1.49 -1.19
CA LEU A 48 10.56 -0.59 -2.29
C LEU A 48 11.39 -1.28 -3.37
N LEU A 49 12.39 -2.07 -2.98
CA LEU A 49 13.24 -2.79 -3.93
C LEU A 49 12.43 -3.82 -4.74
N ASN A 50 11.55 -4.58 -4.09
CA ASN A 50 10.73 -5.57 -4.79
C ASN A 50 9.62 -4.92 -5.63
N TYR A 51 9.03 -3.82 -5.16
CA TYR A 51 8.11 -3.01 -5.95
C TYR A 51 8.80 -2.49 -7.22
N GLY A 52 9.98 -1.88 -7.08
CA GLY A 52 10.79 -1.39 -8.20
C GLY A 52 11.16 -2.50 -9.18
N GLN A 53 11.51 -3.69 -8.69
CA GLN A 53 11.75 -4.84 -9.55
C GLN A 53 10.48 -5.31 -10.28
N ALA A 54 9.32 -5.31 -9.64
CA ALA A 54 8.05 -5.67 -10.29
C ALA A 54 7.67 -4.67 -11.40
N VAL A 55 7.90 -3.37 -11.15
CA VAL A 55 7.68 -2.27 -12.11
C VAL A 55 8.64 -2.37 -13.30
N CYS A 56 9.95 -2.44 -13.03
CA CYS A 56 10.97 -2.20 -14.05
C CYS A 56 11.44 -3.45 -14.81
N ARG A 57 11.23 -4.66 -14.27
CA ARG A 57 11.67 -5.88 -14.98
C ARG A 57 10.76 -6.19 -16.17
N ASP A 58 11.37 -6.74 -17.21
CA ASP A 58 10.62 -7.38 -18.29
C ASP A 58 9.75 -8.49 -17.68
N PRO A 59 8.41 -8.44 -17.84
CA PRO A 59 7.52 -9.48 -17.33
C PRO A 59 7.71 -10.83 -18.03
N GLY A 60 8.52 -10.88 -19.08
CA GLY A 60 8.71 -12.02 -19.95
C GLY A 60 7.98 -11.82 -21.26
N PHE A 61 8.14 -10.68 -21.92
CA PHE A 61 7.58 -10.46 -23.26
C PHE A 61 8.10 -11.53 -24.23
N VAL A 62 7.19 -12.09 -25.02
CA VAL A 62 7.53 -13.05 -26.07
C VAL A 62 8.29 -12.29 -27.18
N PRO A 63 9.52 -12.70 -27.51
CA PRO A 63 10.26 -12.10 -28.62
C PRO A 63 9.59 -12.48 -29.95
N PRO A 64 9.66 -11.61 -30.98
CA PRO A 64 9.10 -11.92 -32.29
C PRO A 64 9.65 -13.23 -32.84
N GLN A 65 8.76 -14.16 -33.18
CA GLN A 65 9.10 -15.45 -33.76
C GLN A 65 9.22 -15.24 -35.27
N ARG A 66 10.43 -14.91 -35.76
CA ARG A 66 10.66 -14.90 -37.21
C ARG A 66 10.55 -16.33 -37.72
N LEU A 67 9.35 -16.68 -38.20
CA LEU A 67 8.94 -18.01 -38.69
C LEU A 67 9.93 -18.67 -39.68
N GLY A 68 10.85 -17.92 -40.29
CA GLY A 68 11.86 -18.42 -41.22
C GLY A 68 13.11 -19.06 -40.62
N ASN A 69 13.42 -18.90 -39.32
CA ASN A 69 14.69 -19.35 -38.72
C ASN A 69 14.54 -20.49 -37.70
N VAL A 70 13.34 -21.02 -37.51
CA VAL A 70 13.06 -22.02 -36.46
C VAL A 70 13.13 -23.42 -37.06
N GLY A 71 13.97 -24.29 -36.47
CA GLY A 71 14.15 -25.66 -36.95
C GLY A 71 12.86 -26.50 -36.87
N PRO A 72 12.81 -27.66 -37.55
CA PRO A 72 11.66 -28.57 -37.50
C PRO A 72 11.32 -28.91 -36.03
N GLY A 73 10.04 -28.76 -35.65
CA GLY A 73 9.54 -29.02 -34.28
C GLY A 73 9.65 -27.84 -33.30
N ALA A 74 10.36 -26.75 -33.64
CA ALA A 74 10.55 -25.64 -32.69
C ALA A 74 9.28 -24.80 -32.40
N LEU A 75 8.24 -24.96 -33.22
CA LEU A 75 6.92 -24.33 -33.05
C LEU A 75 5.85 -25.34 -32.60
N GLU A 76 6.23 -26.53 -32.17
CA GLU A 76 5.28 -27.53 -31.69
C GLU A 76 4.52 -27.00 -30.46
N GLY A 77 3.19 -27.04 -30.52
CA GLY A 77 2.30 -26.50 -29.49
C GLY A 77 2.09 -24.98 -29.53
N TYR A 78 2.73 -24.25 -30.44
CA TYR A 78 2.46 -22.83 -30.61
C TYR A 78 1.06 -22.61 -31.17
N ARG A 79 0.39 -21.57 -30.67
CA ARG A 79 -0.86 -21.06 -31.23
C ARG A 79 -0.58 -19.78 -32.01
N PHE A 80 -1.52 -19.30 -32.81
CA PHE A 80 -1.39 -18.00 -33.45
C PHE A 80 -1.98 -16.90 -32.56
N CYS A 81 -1.27 -15.77 -32.41
CA CYS A 81 -1.81 -14.56 -31.81
C CYS A 81 -2.19 -13.56 -32.90
N ALA A 82 -3.48 -13.42 -33.19
CA ALA A 82 -3.96 -12.50 -34.22
C ALA A 82 -3.54 -11.03 -33.98
N PRO A 83 -3.64 -10.45 -32.77
CA PRO A 83 -3.17 -9.08 -32.54
C PRO A 83 -1.66 -8.86 -32.74
N CYS A 84 -0.83 -9.88 -32.52
CA CYS A 84 0.62 -9.78 -32.75
C CYS A 84 1.03 -10.23 -34.17
N SER A 85 0.11 -10.87 -34.91
CA SER A 85 0.39 -11.55 -36.18
C SER A 85 1.58 -12.52 -36.10
N ASP A 86 1.71 -13.23 -34.97
CA ASP A 86 2.89 -14.02 -34.67
C ASP A 86 2.57 -15.30 -33.87
N GLY A 87 3.54 -16.21 -33.84
CA GLY A 87 3.55 -17.42 -33.04
C GLY A 87 3.47 -17.10 -31.54
N LYS A 88 2.52 -17.73 -30.88
CA LYS A 88 2.22 -17.62 -29.46
C LYS A 88 2.65 -18.91 -28.76
N PRO A 89 3.77 -18.91 -28.00
CA PRO A 89 4.21 -20.07 -27.25
C PRO A 89 3.13 -20.59 -26.28
N PRO A 90 3.13 -21.90 -25.96
CA PRO A 90 2.33 -22.45 -24.86
C PRO A 90 2.48 -21.64 -23.56
N GLY A 91 1.40 -21.46 -22.81
CA GLY A 91 1.41 -20.70 -21.55
C GLY A 91 1.52 -19.18 -21.66
N SER A 92 1.77 -18.62 -22.85
CA SER A 92 1.76 -17.16 -23.03
C SER A 92 0.34 -16.61 -23.21
N HIS A 93 0.12 -15.32 -22.92
CA HIS A 93 -1.13 -14.61 -23.21
C HIS A 93 -0.86 -13.22 -23.78
N HIS A 94 -1.76 -12.76 -24.65
CA HIS A 94 -1.67 -11.41 -25.22
C HIS A 94 -2.26 -10.41 -24.22
N CYS A 95 -1.45 -9.46 -23.77
CA CYS A 95 -1.94 -8.33 -23.00
C CYS A 95 -2.37 -7.22 -23.95
N THR A 96 -3.64 -6.84 -23.94
CA THR A 96 -4.18 -5.76 -24.79
C THR A 96 -3.62 -4.38 -24.42
N ILE A 97 -3.24 -4.18 -23.15
CA ILE A 97 -2.67 -2.93 -22.65
C ILE A 97 -1.19 -2.80 -23.08
N CYS A 98 -0.38 -3.83 -22.84
CA CYS A 98 1.02 -3.85 -23.27
C CYS A 98 1.21 -4.13 -24.77
N ARG A 99 0.14 -4.58 -25.46
CA ARG A 99 0.10 -4.95 -26.89
C ARG A 99 1.14 -5.98 -27.30
N ARG A 100 1.48 -6.89 -26.39
CA ARG A 100 2.48 -7.94 -26.59
C ARG A 100 2.07 -9.21 -25.86
N CYS A 101 2.48 -10.36 -26.39
CA CYS A 101 2.39 -11.61 -25.66
C CYS A 101 3.41 -11.66 -24.53
N VAL A 102 3.02 -12.22 -23.39
CA VAL A 102 3.84 -12.37 -22.18
C VAL A 102 3.83 -13.85 -21.76
N PHE A 103 4.98 -14.41 -21.47
CA PHE A 103 5.15 -15.78 -20.97
C PHE A 103 4.57 -15.94 -19.56
N ASP A 104 3.79 -17.00 -19.35
CA ASP A 104 3.11 -17.30 -18.08
C ASP A 104 2.46 -16.04 -17.49
N MET A 105 1.78 -15.28 -18.35
CA MET A 105 1.12 -14.04 -17.97
C MET A 105 0.05 -14.36 -16.92
N ASP A 106 0.12 -13.67 -15.80
CA ASP A 106 -0.93 -13.68 -14.80
C ASP A 106 -1.94 -12.58 -15.15
N HIS A 107 -1.53 -11.31 -15.01
CA HIS A 107 -2.40 -10.16 -15.33
C HIS A 107 -1.60 -8.91 -15.68
N HIS A 108 -2.28 -7.89 -16.22
CA HIS A 108 -1.74 -6.53 -16.29
C HIS A 108 -2.11 -5.78 -15.02
N CYS A 109 -1.11 -5.29 -14.29
CA CYS A 109 -1.33 -4.63 -13.01
C CYS A 109 -1.15 -3.12 -13.16
N PRO A 110 -2.22 -2.31 -13.07
CA PRO A 110 -2.12 -0.85 -13.20
C PRO A 110 -1.31 -0.21 -12.06
N PHE A 111 -1.21 -0.88 -10.90
CA PHE A 111 -0.47 -0.38 -9.73
C PHE A 111 1.05 -0.45 -9.91
N ILE A 112 1.55 -1.39 -10.71
CA ILE A 112 2.97 -1.45 -11.09
C ILE A 112 3.20 -0.91 -12.52
N GLY A 113 2.13 -0.57 -13.25
CA GLY A 113 2.21 -0.08 -14.62
C GLY A 113 2.82 -1.08 -15.60
N ASN A 114 2.75 -2.38 -15.30
CA ASN A 114 3.41 -3.45 -16.04
C ASN A 114 2.59 -4.75 -15.94
N CYS A 115 2.83 -5.69 -16.84
CA CYS A 115 2.33 -7.05 -16.67
C CYS A 115 3.03 -7.75 -15.51
N VAL A 116 2.32 -8.70 -14.90
CA VAL A 116 2.89 -9.72 -14.02
C VAL A 116 2.99 -10.99 -14.85
N GLY A 117 4.21 -11.46 -15.07
CA GLY A 117 4.50 -12.66 -15.86
C GLY A 117 5.73 -13.37 -15.35
N ARG A 118 6.22 -14.36 -16.10
CA ARG A 118 7.36 -15.20 -15.69
C ARG A 118 8.58 -14.41 -15.22
N GLY A 119 8.87 -13.26 -15.84
CA GLY A 119 10.08 -12.47 -15.59
C GLY A 119 10.06 -11.62 -14.31
N ASN A 120 8.88 -11.30 -13.78
CA ASN A 120 8.75 -10.42 -12.60
C ASN A 120 7.77 -10.93 -11.52
N ARG A 121 7.06 -12.04 -11.75
CA ARG A 121 6.09 -12.61 -10.79
C ARG A 121 6.67 -12.86 -9.40
N ARG A 122 7.92 -13.31 -9.30
CA ARG A 122 8.60 -13.46 -8.01
C ARG A 122 8.71 -12.14 -7.26
N SER A 123 9.20 -11.09 -7.91
CA SER A 123 9.33 -9.76 -7.30
C SER A 123 7.96 -9.20 -6.90
N PHE A 124 6.93 -9.42 -7.72
CA PHE A 124 5.56 -8.99 -7.40
C PHE A 124 5.03 -9.69 -6.13
N VAL A 125 5.17 -11.02 -6.02
CA VAL A 125 4.72 -11.77 -4.83
C VAL A 125 5.51 -11.36 -3.59
N VAL A 126 6.83 -11.20 -3.71
CA VAL A 126 7.68 -10.77 -2.58
C VAL A 126 7.35 -9.34 -2.16
N PHE A 127 7.02 -8.45 -3.10
CA PHE A 127 6.50 -7.11 -2.80
C PHE A 127 5.20 -7.16 -1.98
N LEU A 128 4.23 -8.00 -2.37
CA LEU A 128 2.98 -8.14 -1.63
C LEU A 128 3.22 -8.69 -0.21
N PHE A 129 4.13 -9.66 -0.07
CA PHE A 129 4.53 -10.20 1.22
C PHE A 129 5.08 -9.10 2.15
N TRP A 130 6.10 -8.37 1.71
CA TRP A 130 6.70 -7.30 2.53
C TRP A 130 5.73 -6.16 2.81
N SER A 131 4.85 -5.82 1.86
CA SER A 131 3.79 -4.83 2.08
C SER A 131 2.84 -5.28 3.19
N THR A 132 2.44 -6.54 3.18
CA THR A 132 1.56 -7.12 4.21
C THR A 132 2.22 -7.12 5.58
N VAL A 133 3.48 -7.55 5.65
CA VAL A 133 4.25 -7.53 6.90
C VAL A 133 4.42 -6.12 7.42
N SER A 134 4.69 -5.14 6.54
CA SER A 134 4.83 -3.73 6.93
C SER A 134 3.54 -3.18 7.54
N VAL A 135 2.39 -3.42 6.90
CA VAL A 135 1.09 -2.99 7.43
C VAL A 135 0.76 -3.68 8.75
N ALA A 136 1.00 -4.99 8.85
CA ALA A 136 0.78 -5.73 10.09
C ALA A 136 1.65 -5.19 11.22
N TYR A 137 2.91 -4.86 10.95
CA TYR A 137 3.84 -4.29 11.92
C TYR A 137 3.36 -2.94 12.46
N VAL A 138 2.96 -2.02 11.57
CA VAL A 138 2.39 -0.72 11.96
C VAL A 138 1.12 -0.91 12.79
N LEU A 139 0.23 -1.81 12.35
CA LEU A 139 -1.02 -2.11 13.06
C LEU A 139 -0.77 -2.63 14.47
N LEU A 140 0.20 -3.54 14.64
CA LEU A 140 0.55 -4.11 15.95
C LEU A 140 1.11 -3.06 16.90
N ILE A 141 2.04 -2.21 16.45
CA ILE A 141 2.58 -1.13 17.28
C ILE A 141 1.47 -0.15 17.68
N THR A 142 0.60 0.21 16.71
CA THR A 142 -0.52 1.09 16.97
C THR A 142 -1.47 0.49 18.00
N LEU A 143 -1.79 -0.80 17.85
CA LEU A 143 -2.65 -1.51 18.78
C LEU A 143 -2.04 -1.57 20.19
N CYS A 144 -0.77 -1.92 20.32
CA CYS A 144 -0.08 -1.93 21.61
C CYS A 144 -0.14 -0.55 22.28
N HIS A 145 0.21 0.51 21.55
CA HIS A 145 0.15 1.87 22.06
C HIS A 145 -1.27 2.26 22.51
N CYS A 146 -2.29 1.94 21.71
CA CYS A 146 -3.68 2.19 22.06
C CYS A 146 -4.13 1.41 23.30
N LEU A 147 -3.63 0.19 23.51
CA LEU A 147 -3.95 -0.62 24.68
C LEU A 147 -3.26 -0.06 25.94
N ASP A 148 -2.01 0.35 25.83
CA ASP A 148 -1.24 0.92 26.96
C ASP A 148 -1.83 2.24 27.45
N HIS A 149 -2.40 3.05 26.55
CA HIS A 149 -3.02 4.35 26.88
C HIS A 149 -4.55 4.28 27.00
N MET A 150 -5.12 3.07 26.96
CA MET A 150 -6.58 2.91 26.96
C MET A 150 -7.19 3.42 28.27
N ASP A 151 -6.52 3.18 29.39
CA ASP A 151 -6.99 3.64 30.71
C ASP A 151 -6.97 5.16 30.83
N ASP A 152 -5.94 5.84 30.31
CA ASP A 152 -5.86 7.30 30.27
C ASP A 152 -6.99 7.90 29.42
N VAL A 153 -7.27 7.28 28.26
CA VAL A 153 -8.40 7.67 27.41
C VAL A 153 -9.73 7.48 28.14
N LEU A 154 -9.94 6.33 28.80
CA LEU A 154 -11.15 6.07 29.58
C LEU A 154 -11.30 7.04 30.75
N GLN A 155 -10.22 7.39 31.43
CA GLN A 155 -10.23 8.37 32.52
C GLN A 155 -10.61 9.75 31.99
N ASN A 156 -9.99 10.21 30.91
CA ASN A 156 -10.32 11.48 30.26
C ASN A 156 -11.80 11.53 29.83
N ILE A 157 -12.33 10.45 29.24
CA ILE A 157 -13.74 10.35 28.88
C ILE A 157 -14.63 10.44 30.12
N ARG A 158 -14.30 9.73 31.21
CA ARG A 158 -15.05 9.79 32.47
C ARG A 158 -15.05 11.20 33.07
N GLU A 159 -13.91 11.88 33.06
CA GLU A 159 -13.79 13.25 33.57
C GLU A 159 -14.59 14.26 32.73
N ILE A 160 -14.53 14.16 31.40
CA ILE A 160 -15.34 14.99 30.50
C ILE A 160 -16.83 14.71 30.74
N THR A 161 -17.21 13.43 30.82
CA THR A 161 -18.61 13.01 31.03
C THR A 161 -19.13 13.47 32.38
N ALA A 162 -18.31 13.45 33.43
CA ALA A 162 -18.69 13.94 34.75
C ALA A 162 -18.95 15.46 34.76
N LYS A 163 -18.32 16.22 33.86
CA LYS A 163 -18.54 17.68 33.69
C LYS A 163 -19.75 18.00 32.83
N LEU A 164 -20.35 17.01 32.16
CA LEU A 164 -21.49 17.22 31.28
C LEU A 164 -22.81 17.23 32.07
N PRO A 165 -23.74 18.15 31.77
CA PRO A 165 -25.03 18.20 32.45
C PRO A 165 -25.89 16.98 32.08
N PRO A 166 -26.71 16.42 32.98
CA PRO A 166 -27.48 15.21 32.70
C PRO A 166 -28.37 15.38 31.46
N LEU A 167 -28.45 14.33 30.64
CA LEU A 167 -29.22 14.36 29.40
C LEU A 167 -30.72 14.50 29.73
N SER A 168 -31.30 15.65 29.37
CA SER A 168 -32.71 15.97 29.60
C SER A 168 -33.22 16.84 28.47
N LYS A 169 -34.55 16.94 28.31
CA LYS A 169 -35.16 17.84 27.31
C LYS A 169 -34.70 19.31 27.47
N ARG A 170 -34.30 19.72 28.69
CA ARG A 170 -33.81 21.08 28.98
C ARG A 170 -32.35 21.29 28.60
N THR A 171 -31.53 20.24 28.61
CA THR A 171 -30.09 20.29 28.27
C THR A 171 -29.83 19.89 26.82
N LEU A 172 -30.83 19.34 26.11
CA LEU A 172 -30.75 18.99 24.70
C LEU A 172 -30.27 20.15 23.79
N PRO A 173 -30.74 21.40 23.95
CA PRO A 173 -30.24 22.53 23.14
C PRO A 173 -28.74 22.77 23.33
N TYR A 174 -28.22 22.61 24.55
CA TYR A 174 -26.78 22.74 24.84
C TYR A 174 -25.96 21.71 24.07
N TYR A 175 -26.41 20.45 24.04
CA TYR A 175 -25.75 19.39 23.28
C TYR A 175 -25.84 19.59 21.77
N VAL A 176 -26.98 20.06 21.25
CA VAL A 176 -27.15 20.37 19.82
C VAL A 176 -26.22 21.51 19.41
N VAL A 177 -26.16 22.60 20.18
CA VAL A 177 -25.24 23.72 19.90
C VAL A 177 -23.78 23.27 19.96
N ARG A 178 -23.39 22.53 21.01
CA ARG A 178 -22.00 22.06 21.15
C ARG A 178 -21.60 21.05 20.07
N PHE A 179 -22.52 20.18 19.65
CA PHE A 179 -22.31 19.28 18.52
C PHE A 179 -22.16 20.07 17.23
N LEU A 180 -23.09 20.99 16.95
CA LEU A 180 -23.01 21.86 15.78
C LEU A 180 -21.70 22.63 15.78
N GLU A 181 -21.27 23.25 16.87
CA GLU A 181 -19.98 23.95 16.97
C GLU A 181 -18.77 23.03 16.71
N HIS A 182 -18.70 21.83 17.30
CA HIS A 182 -17.59 20.91 17.01
C HIS A 182 -17.58 20.43 15.56
N THR A 183 -18.77 20.25 14.96
CA THR A 183 -18.87 19.88 13.54
C THR A 183 -18.55 21.08 12.63
N TYR A 184 -19.01 22.29 12.98
CA TYR A 184 -18.82 23.52 12.21
C TYR A 184 -17.37 24.02 12.29
N VAL A 185 -16.75 24.01 13.47
CA VAL A 185 -15.33 24.39 13.68
C VAL A 185 -14.39 23.34 13.08
N GLY A 186 -14.74 22.05 13.15
CA GLY A 186 -14.01 20.98 12.47
C GLY A 186 -14.09 21.06 10.95
N ILE A 187 -15.23 21.46 10.39
CA ILE A 187 -15.40 21.70 8.94
C ILE A 187 -14.67 22.98 8.50
N HIS A 188 -14.70 24.05 9.31
CA HIS A 188 -14.07 25.33 8.94
C HIS A 188 -12.53 25.33 9.04
N LEU A 189 -11.92 24.49 9.88
CA LEU A 189 -10.46 24.32 9.88
C LEU A 189 -9.93 23.49 8.70
N HIS A 190 -10.78 22.70 8.03
CA HIS A 190 -10.42 21.95 6.81
C HIS A 190 -10.93 22.59 5.51
N ALA A 191 -11.72 23.67 5.58
CA ALA A 191 -12.32 24.33 4.43
C ALA A 191 -11.70 25.70 4.05
N ALA A 192 -10.52 26.04 4.58
CA ALA A 192 -9.80 27.25 4.18
C ALA A 192 -8.59 26.92 3.27
N PRO A 193 -8.77 26.81 1.94
CA PRO A 193 -7.68 26.95 0.99
C PRO A 193 -7.40 28.44 0.75
N TRP A 194 -6.14 28.84 1.00
CA TRP A 194 -5.41 29.95 0.37
C TRP A 194 -6.18 31.24 0.03
N LEU A 195 -6.09 32.24 0.90
CA LEU A 195 -5.95 33.65 0.51
C LEU A 195 -4.89 34.32 1.40
#